data_AF-A0AAE0EQT6-F1
#
_entry.id   AF-A0AAE0EQT6-F1
#
_cell.length_a   1.000
_cell.length_b   1.000
_cell.length_c   1.000
_cell.angle_alpha   90.00
_cell.angle_beta   90.00
_cell.angle_gamma   90.00
#
_symmetry.space_group_name_H-M   'P 1'
#
loop_
_entity.id
_entity.type
_entity.pdbx_description
1 polymer ?
#
loop_
_entity_poly.entity_id
_entity_poly.type
_entity_poly.pdbx_seq_one_letter_code
_entity_poly.pdbx_strand_id
1 'polypeptide(L)'
;MADKRLGKTVSDIPFSRLCELFEKLAEAKKDKKRKILERFRESFCPNNSDDHFQFYRLILPQFDRERAVYGLKEAALAEAITQALGIPNSSHAKKLKEWRSAGGKHAGNFSLIVEEVCQQVPGEDKGLALGEINAALDDLSKCELRTDKERVLRPLLVGLNPPQVKWLVSVIMKELKLGISEKAILYDFHKVTPRPSVTVRNNDHRDWEPESWRTGEPG
;
A
#
# COMPACT_ATOMS: atom_id res chain seq x y z
N MET A 1 7.83 -17.61 -33.90
CA MET A 1 7.76 -18.26 -32.57
C MET A 1 7.42 -17.17 -31.57
N ALA A 2 6.21 -17.18 -31.02
CA ALA A 2 5.74 -16.13 -30.12
C ALA A 2 6.57 -16.13 -28.83
N ASP A 3 7.04 -14.94 -28.44
CA ASP A 3 7.78 -14.68 -27.21
C ASP A 3 6.93 -15.13 -26.01
N LYS A 4 7.41 -16.13 -25.28
CA LYS A 4 6.71 -16.73 -24.14
C LYS A 4 6.95 -15.95 -22.84
N ARG A 5 7.54 -14.75 -22.92
CA ARG A 5 7.56 -13.76 -21.84
C ARG A 5 6.37 -12.81 -22.01
N LEU A 6 5.16 -13.31 -21.76
CA LEU A 6 4.11 -12.41 -21.27
C LEU A 6 4.66 -11.85 -19.95
N GLY A 7 5.15 -10.61 -20.00
CA GLY A 7 6.07 -10.07 -19.01
C GLY A 7 5.44 -10.06 -17.63
N LYS A 8 6.11 -10.69 -16.65
CA LYS A 8 5.73 -10.51 -15.23
C LYS A 8 5.68 -9.02 -14.94
N THR A 9 4.62 -8.59 -14.28
CA THR A 9 4.38 -7.21 -13.85
C THR A 9 4.54 -7.09 -12.34
N VAL A 10 4.51 -5.87 -11.80
CA VAL A 10 4.48 -5.66 -10.34
C VAL A 10 3.16 -6.18 -9.75
N SER A 11 2.07 -6.15 -10.51
CA SER A 11 0.77 -6.68 -10.13
C SER A 11 0.78 -8.19 -9.87
N ASP A 12 1.68 -8.95 -10.52
CA ASP A 12 1.80 -10.41 -10.36
C ASP A 12 2.57 -10.82 -9.09
N ILE A 13 3.14 -9.87 -8.34
CA ILE A 13 3.85 -10.17 -7.10
C ILE A 13 2.84 -10.71 -6.08
N PRO A 14 3.11 -11.85 -5.41
CA PRO A 14 2.25 -12.33 -4.34
C PRO A 14 2.19 -11.34 -3.17
N PHE A 15 0.99 -11.10 -2.63
CA PHE A 15 0.78 -10.22 -1.48
C PHE A 15 1.57 -10.70 -0.25
N SER A 16 1.77 -12.01 -0.10
CA SER A 16 2.64 -12.60 0.92
C SER A 16 4.05 -11.99 0.93
N ARG A 17 4.63 -11.71 -0.24
CA ARG A 17 5.95 -11.07 -0.36
C ARG A 17 5.95 -9.62 0.11
N LEU A 18 4.87 -8.89 -0.17
CA LEU A 18 4.71 -7.54 0.35
C LEU A 18 4.57 -7.54 1.88
N CYS A 19 3.80 -8.47 2.44
CA CYS A 19 3.68 -8.63 3.89
C CYS A 19 5.02 -8.99 4.54
N GLU A 20 5.80 -9.90 3.95
CA GLU A 20 7.16 -10.21 4.41
C GLU A 20 8.08 -8.98 4.39
N LEU A 21 7.97 -8.12 3.36
CA LEU A 21 8.70 -6.85 3.32
C LEU A 21 8.26 -5.94 4.48
N PHE A 22 6.96 -5.82 4.73
CA PHE A 22 6.44 -4.97 5.80
C PHE A 22 6.93 -5.43 7.18
N GLU A 23 6.95 -6.73 7.47
CA GLU A 23 7.55 -7.24 8.72
C GLU A 23 9.02 -6.88 8.83
N LYS A 24 9.81 -7.18 7.79
CA LYS A 24 11.25 -6.89 7.77
C LYS A 24 11.50 -5.39 7.97
N LEU A 25 10.68 -4.54 7.37
CA LEU A 25 10.78 -3.10 7.56
C LEU A 25 10.39 -2.69 8.98
N ALA A 26 9.29 -3.21 9.53
CA ALA A 26 8.84 -2.88 10.89
C ALA A 26 9.88 -3.23 11.96
N GLU A 27 10.50 -4.41 11.86
CA GLU A 27 11.48 -4.94 12.83
C GLU A 27 12.89 -4.36 12.66
N ALA A 28 13.28 -3.96 11.45
CA ALA A 28 14.64 -3.53 11.18
C ALA A 28 15.02 -2.21 11.87
N LYS A 29 16.33 -2.03 12.12
CA LYS A 29 16.90 -0.74 12.52
C LYS A 29 16.75 0.29 11.38
N LYS A 30 16.57 1.56 11.76
CA LYS A 30 16.30 2.69 10.84
C LYS A 30 17.31 2.81 9.69
N ASP A 31 18.59 2.55 9.93
CA ASP A 31 19.68 2.64 8.94
C ASP A 31 19.62 1.52 7.88
N LYS A 32 18.96 0.39 8.17
CA LYS A 32 18.85 -0.76 7.26
C LYS A 32 17.62 -0.71 6.36
N LYS A 33 16.56 -0.01 6.76
CA LYS A 33 15.24 -0.04 6.08
C LYS A 33 15.32 0.33 4.59
N ARG A 34 16.11 1.35 4.23
CA ARG A 34 16.29 1.74 2.81
C ARG A 34 16.87 0.62 1.96
N LYS A 35 17.89 -0.07 2.48
CA LYS A 35 18.54 -1.18 1.78
C LYS A 35 17.63 -2.40 1.65
N ILE A 36 16.75 -2.62 2.63
CA ILE A 36 15.73 -3.68 2.57
C ILE A 36 14.72 -3.40 1.46
N LEU A 37 14.20 -2.17 1.39
CA LEU A 37 13.27 -1.74 0.34
C LEU A 37 13.89 -1.85 -1.06
N GLU A 38 15.11 -1.33 -1.22
CA GLU A 38 15.84 -1.37 -2.48
C GLU A 38 16.06 -2.80 -2.99
N ARG A 39 16.52 -3.70 -2.11
CA ARG A 39 16.70 -5.12 -2.45
C ARG A 39 15.40 -5.81 -2.84
N PHE A 40 14.30 -5.50 -2.15
CA PHE A 40 12.99 -6.05 -2.50
C PHE A 40 12.61 -5.63 -3.92
N ARG A 41 12.70 -4.33 -4.23
CA ARG A 41 12.39 -3.82 -5.55
C ARG A 41 13.25 -4.48 -6.62
N GLU A 42 14.57 -4.56 -6.42
CA GLU A 42 15.49 -5.20 -7.38
C GLU A 42 15.20 -6.70 -7.59
N SER A 43 14.67 -7.38 -6.57
CA SER A 43 14.40 -8.82 -6.65
C SER A 43 13.03 -9.16 -7.25
N PHE A 44 12.03 -8.31 -7.01
CA PHE A 44 10.63 -8.65 -7.30
C PHE A 44 9.96 -7.70 -8.30
N CYS A 45 10.40 -6.46 -8.42
CA CYS A 45 9.80 -5.48 -9.33
C CYS A 45 10.59 -5.45 -10.66
N PRO A 46 10.00 -5.87 -11.79
CA PRO A 46 10.66 -5.80 -13.09
C PRO A 46 10.95 -4.34 -13.46
N ASN A 47 12.19 -4.04 -13.91
CA ASN A 47 12.60 -2.66 -14.24
C ASN A 47 11.81 -2.02 -15.39
N ASN A 48 11.24 -2.84 -16.29
CA ASN A 48 10.48 -2.38 -17.46
C ASN A 48 8.97 -2.49 -17.23
N SER A 49 8.52 -2.52 -15.97
CA SER A 49 7.10 -2.63 -15.64
C SER A 49 6.46 -1.25 -15.55
N ASP A 50 5.40 -1.01 -16.30
CA ASP A 50 4.70 0.29 -16.27
C ASP A 50 3.80 0.45 -15.04
N ASP A 51 3.67 -0.60 -14.21
CA ASP A 51 2.73 -0.69 -13.09
C ASP A 51 3.41 -0.64 -11.70
N HIS A 52 4.62 -0.09 -11.59
CA HIS A 52 5.31 0.08 -10.29
C HIS A 52 4.44 0.76 -9.22
N PHE A 53 3.51 1.63 -9.63
CA PHE A 53 2.57 2.29 -8.75
C PHE A 53 1.72 1.31 -7.92
N GLN A 54 1.44 0.10 -8.44
CA GLN A 54 0.66 -0.94 -7.74
C GLN A 54 1.31 -1.40 -6.43
N PHE A 55 2.64 -1.38 -6.37
CA PHE A 55 3.41 -1.61 -5.14
C PHE A 55 3.46 -0.36 -4.26
N TYR A 56 3.80 0.80 -4.84
CA TYR A 56 4.04 2.02 -4.05
C TYR A 56 2.77 2.53 -3.35
N ARG A 57 1.58 2.37 -3.96
CA ARG A 57 0.31 2.73 -3.32
C ARG A 57 -0.01 1.90 -2.07
N LEU A 58 0.49 0.66 -1.99
CA LEU A 58 0.27 -0.21 -0.84
C LEU A 58 1.28 0.03 0.29
N ILE A 59 2.51 0.47 0.01
CA ILE A 59 3.52 0.82 1.03
C ILE A 59 3.40 2.28 1.51
N LEU A 60 2.80 3.16 0.71
CA LEU A 60 2.44 4.55 1.06
C LEU A 60 0.94 4.81 0.89
N PRO A 61 0.07 4.09 1.63
CA PRO A 61 -1.38 4.20 1.47
C PRO A 61 -1.93 5.59 1.80
N GLN A 62 -1.22 6.38 2.61
CA GLN A 62 -1.56 7.78 2.91
C GLN A 62 -1.39 8.74 1.72
N PHE A 63 -0.61 8.36 0.70
CA PHE A 63 -0.44 9.13 -0.54
C PHE A 63 -1.34 8.64 -1.69
N ASP A 64 -2.11 7.57 -1.48
CA ASP A 64 -3.08 7.09 -2.46
C ASP A 64 -4.30 8.04 -2.49
N ARG A 65 -4.29 8.96 -3.45
CA ARG A 65 -5.36 9.94 -3.68
C ARG A 65 -6.51 9.38 -4.50
N GLU A 66 -6.27 8.35 -5.31
CA GLU A 66 -7.32 7.68 -6.09
C GLU A 66 -8.31 6.98 -5.15
N ARG A 67 -7.79 6.36 -4.09
CA ARG A 67 -8.58 5.72 -3.02
C ARG A 67 -8.59 6.61 -1.79
N ALA A 68 -9.26 7.76 -1.86
CA ALA A 68 -9.20 8.81 -0.82
C ALA A 68 -9.50 8.27 0.59
N VAL A 69 -10.68 7.68 0.82
CA VAL A 69 -11.07 7.04 2.08
C VAL A 69 -11.91 5.79 1.82
N TYR A 70 -11.64 4.70 2.54
CA TYR A 70 -12.49 3.50 2.49
C TYR A 70 -13.71 3.60 3.40
N GLY A 71 -13.79 4.62 4.27
CA GLY A 71 -14.88 4.78 5.24
C GLY A 71 -15.00 3.62 6.22
N LEU A 72 -13.89 2.92 6.52
CA LEU A 72 -13.82 1.82 7.46
C LEU A 72 -12.96 2.21 8.64
N LYS A 73 -13.55 2.15 9.84
CA LYS A 73 -12.86 2.34 11.12
C LYS A 73 -12.69 1.00 11.83
N GLU A 74 -11.94 1.00 12.92
CA GLU A 74 -11.56 -0.19 13.68
C GLU A 74 -12.79 -1.02 14.10
N ALA A 75 -13.87 -0.38 14.54
CA ALA A 75 -15.10 -1.08 14.93
C ALA A 75 -15.76 -1.83 13.74
N ALA A 76 -15.81 -1.20 12.56
CA ALA A 76 -16.37 -1.82 11.36
C ALA A 76 -15.48 -2.95 10.85
N LEU A 77 -14.15 -2.76 10.88
CA LEU A 77 -13.18 -3.78 10.52
C LEU A 77 -13.21 -4.97 11.50
N ALA A 78 -13.33 -4.71 12.79
CA ALA A 78 -13.45 -5.76 13.81
C ALA A 78 -14.67 -6.65 13.55
N GLU A 79 -15.81 -6.04 13.23
CA GLU A 79 -17.03 -6.77 12.91
C GLU A 79 -16.90 -7.53 11.59
N ALA A 80 -16.37 -6.92 10.53
CA ALA A 80 -16.13 -7.58 9.25
C ALA A 80 -15.19 -8.80 9.39
N ILE A 81 -14.11 -8.69 10.17
CA ILE A 81 -13.17 -9.79 10.46
C ILE A 81 -13.86 -10.91 11.24
N THR A 82 -14.57 -10.57 12.31
CA THR A 82 -15.28 -11.56 13.14
C THR A 82 -16.29 -12.35 12.32
N GLN A 83 -17.08 -11.65 11.49
CA GLN A 83 -18.08 -12.27 10.62
C GLN A 83 -17.45 -13.09 9.48
N ALA A 84 -16.44 -12.55 8.80
CA ALA A 84 -15.82 -13.21 7.65
C ALA A 84 -15.11 -14.51 8.04
N LEU A 85 -14.38 -14.50 9.17
CA LEU A 85 -13.59 -15.62 9.64
C LEU A 85 -14.35 -16.56 10.59
N GLY A 86 -15.62 -16.28 10.88
CA GLY A 86 -16.42 -17.08 11.80
C GLY A 86 -15.84 -17.15 13.22
N ILE A 87 -15.16 -16.08 13.66
CA ILE A 87 -14.57 -16.03 15.01
C ILE A 87 -15.73 -16.06 16.02
N PRO A 88 -15.79 -17.08 16.91
CA PRO A 88 -16.88 -17.20 17.86
C PRO A 88 -16.89 -16.00 18.81
N ASN A 89 -18.07 -15.66 19.34
CA ASN A 89 -18.23 -14.61 20.33
C ASN A 89 -17.56 -15.00 21.66
N SER A 90 -16.26 -14.77 21.71
CA SER A 90 -15.30 -15.24 22.70
C SER A 90 -14.52 -14.06 23.28
N SER A 91 -13.62 -14.34 24.23
CA SER A 91 -12.66 -13.35 24.74
C SER A 91 -11.87 -12.67 23.60
N HIS A 92 -11.56 -13.38 22.52
CA HIS A 92 -10.84 -12.86 21.36
C HIS A 92 -11.67 -11.87 20.54
N ALA A 93 -12.95 -12.17 20.28
CA ALA A 93 -13.85 -11.23 19.60
C ALA A 93 -14.06 -9.96 20.45
N LYS A 94 -14.16 -10.10 21.78
CA LYS A 94 -14.21 -8.96 22.69
C LYS A 94 -12.91 -8.16 22.65
N LYS A 95 -11.75 -8.82 22.62
CA LYS A 95 -10.42 -8.18 22.50
C LYS A 95 -10.32 -7.29 21.26
N LEU A 96 -10.85 -7.74 20.12
CA LEU A 96 -10.84 -6.99 18.87
C LEU A 96 -11.70 -5.72 18.95
N LYS A 97 -12.86 -5.79 19.63
CA LYS A 97 -13.75 -4.64 19.87
C LYS A 97 -13.15 -3.65 20.88
N GLU A 98 -12.51 -4.17 21.93
CA GLU A 98 -11.93 -3.40 23.03
C GLU A 98 -10.42 -3.15 22.86
N TRP A 99 -9.93 -3.13 21.62
CA TRP A 99 -8.50 -3.16 21.29
C TRP A 99 -7.64 -2.08 21.99
N ARG A 100 -8.24 -0.94 22.36
CA ARG A 100 -7.56 0.15 23.09
C ARG A 100 -7.24 -0.22 24.53
N SER A 101 -8.14 -0.95 25.20
CA SER A 101 -8.07 -1.29 26.63
C SER A 101 -7.88 -2.78 26.87
N ALA A 102 -7.66 -3.57 25.82
CA ALA A 102 -7.67 -5.04 25.86
C ALA A 102 -6.57 -5.69 26.71
N GLY A 103 -5.70 -4.90 27.33
CA GLY A 103 -4.55 -5.38 28.10
C GLY A 103 -3.53 -6.16 27.25
N GLY A 104 -2.38 -6.46 27.84
CA GLY A 104 -1.33 -7.26 27.21
C GLY A 104 -0.47 -6.52 26.19
N LYS A 105 0.43 -7.27 25.53
CA LYS A 105 1.53 -6.76 24.69
C LYS A 105 1.09 -5.82 23.56
N HIS A 106 -0.11 -6.05 23.00
CA HIS A 106 -0.59 -5.37 21.80
C HIS A 106 -1.71 -4.34 22.07
N ALA A 107 -2.02 -4.06 23.34
CA ALA A 107 -3.01 -3.05 23.71
C ALA A 107 -2.69 -1.69 23.07
N GLY A 108 -3.70 -1.06 22.48
CA GLY A 108 -3.51 0.21 21.76
C GLY A 108 -2.91 0.07 20.35
N ASN A 109 -2.77 -1.14 19.82
CA ASN A 109 -2.42 -1.37 18.42
C ASN A 109 -3.41 -2.35 17.75
N PHE A 110 -4.39 -1.78 17.03
CA PHE A 110 -5.46 -2.55 16.40
C PHE A 110 -4.95 -3.64 15.45
N SER A 111 -4.03 -3.33 14.54
CA SER A 111 -3.55 -4.31 13.55
C SER A 111 -2.81 -5.50 14.18
N LEU A 112 -2.08 -5.27 15.28
CA LEU A 112 -1.45 -6.39 16.02
C LEU A 112 -2.47 -7.25 16.77
N ILE A 113 -3.54 -6.63 17.29
CA ILE A 113 -4.64 -7.37 17.90
C ILE A 113 -5.41 -8.18 16.86
N VAL A 114 -5.60 -7.63 15.65
CA VAL A 114 -6.16 -8.37 14.51
C VAL A 114 -5.36 -9.64 14.24
N GLU A 115 -4.03 -9.54 14.13
CA GLU A 115 -3.16 -10.70 13.90
C GLU A 115 -3.35 -11.76 15.00
N GLU A 116 -3.27 -11.35 16.27
CA GLU A 116 -3.38 -12.25 17.43
C GLU A 116 -4.73 -12.99 17.46
N VAL A 117 -5.81 -12.28 17.13
CA VAL A 117 -7.16 -12.87 17.08
C VAL A 117 -7.31 -13.80 15.87
N CYS A 118 -6.77 -13.44 14.71
CA CYS A 118 -6.83 -14.28 13.51
C CYS A 118 -6.02 -15.57 13.65
N GLN A 119 -5.00 -15.62 14.52
CA GLN A 119 -4.26 -16.85 14.83
C GLN A 119 -5.11 -17.92 15.54
N GLN A 120 -6.28 -17.56 16.08
CA GLN A 120 -7.17 -18.51 16.77
C GLN A 120 -8.06 -19.33 15.83
N VAL A 121 -8.08 -18.98 14.54
CA VAL A 121 -8.81 -19.70 13.50
C VAL A 121 -7.82 -20.22 12.46
N PRO A 122 -8.11 -21.34 11.77
CA PRO A 122 -7.27 -21.78 10.66
C PRO A 122 -7.15 -20.68 9.60
N GLY A 123 -5.93 -20.22 9.33
CA GLY A 123 -5.65 -19.30 8.24
C GLY A 123 -5.54 -20.04 6.91
N GLU A 124 -5.96 -19.39 5.83
CA GLU A 124 -5.72 -19.83 4.46
C GLU A 124 -4.77 -18.84 3.78
N ASP A 125 -3.87 -19.30 2.91
CA ASP A 125 -3.11 -18.41 2.02
C ASP A 125 -3.37 -18.85 0.59
N LYS A 126 -4.28 -18.13 -0.08
CA LYS A 126 -4.65 -18.42 -1.48
C LYS A 126 -3.64 -17.88 -2.49
N GLY A 127 -2.57 -17.24 -2.03
CA GLY A 127 -1.53 -16.69 -2.90
C GLY A 127 -2.01 -15.48 -3.72
N LEU A 128 -2.90 -14.66 -3.15
CA LEU A 128 -3.43 -13.47 -3.83
C LEU A 128 -2.30 -12.54 -4.30
N ALA A 129 -2.37 -12.09 -5.54
CA ALA A 129 -1.41 -11.16 -6.13
C ALA A 129 -1.71 -9.70 -5.77
N LEU A 130 -0.72 -8.81 -5.91
CA LEU A 130 -0.92 -7.37 -5.64
C LEU A 130 -2.03 -6.77 -6.51
N GLY A 131 -2.16 -7.21 -7.76
CA GLY A 131 -3.23 -6.77 -8.65
C GLY A 131 -4.62 -7.12 -8.10
N GLU A 132 -4.80 -8.31 -7.53
CA GLU A 132 -6.07 -8.76 -6.94
C GLU A 132 -6.40 -7.97 -5.67
N ILE A 133 -5.41 -7.74 -4.81
CA ILE A 133 -5.56 -6.88 -3.62
C ILE A 133 -5.95 -5.46 -4.04
N ASN A 134 -5.24 -4.89 -5.01
CA ASN A 134 -5.52 -3.54 -5.51
C ASN A 134 -6.92 -3.42 -6.12
N ALA A 135 -7.34 -4.38 -6.95
CA ALA A 135 -8.67 -4.39 -7.54
C ALA A 135 -9.77 -4.44 -6.47
N ALA A 136 -9.61 -5.29 -5.45
CA ALA A 136 -10.57 -5.34 -4.35
C ALA A 136 -10.58 -4.04 -3.52
N LEU A 137 -9.44 -3.38 -3.33
CA LEU A 137 -9.38 -2.07 -2.69
C LEU A 137 -10.01 -0.95 -3.56
N ASP A 138 -9.86 -1.02 -4.87
CA ASP A 138 -10.55 -0.12 -5.81
C ASP A 138 -12.07 -0.27 -5.68
N ASP A 139 -12.59 -1.49 -5.64
CA ASP A 139 -14.02 -1.75 -5.43
C ASP A 139 -14.47 -1.28 -4.05
N LEU A 140 -13.68 -1.55 -3.01
CA LEU A 140 -13.96 -1.12 -1.64
C LEU A 140 -14.08 0.41 -1.53
N SER A 141 -13.26 1.15 -2.28
CA SER A 141 -13.27 2.62 -2.31
C SER A 141 -14.51 3.22 -2.98
N LYS A 142 -15.19 2.43 -3.83
CA LYS A 142 -16.42 2.84 -4.53
C LYS A 142 -17.67 2.49 -3.73
N CYS A 143 -17.57 1.62 -2.72
CA CYS A 143 -18.70 1.23 -1.89
C CYS A 143 -19.10 2.35 -0.92
N GLU A 144 -20.37 2.72 -0.91
CA GLU A 144 -20.94 3.61 0.10
C GLU A 144 -21.51 2.83 1.29
N LEU A 145 -22.27 1.78 0.99
CA LEU A 145 -22.95 0.96 1.98
C LEU A 145 -21.99 0.01 2.70
N ARG A 146 -22.22 -0.15 4.00
CA ARG A 146 -21.44 -1.05 4.85
C ARG A 146 -21.51 -2.51 4.36
N THR A 147 -22.68 -2.96 3.94
CA THR A 147 -22.91 -4.33 3.45
C THR A 147 -22.12 -4.64 2.18
N ASP A 148 -21.96 -3.66 1.29
CA ASP A 148 -21.13 -3.83 0.09
C ASP A 148 -19.65 -3.94 0.43
N LYS A 149 -19.17 -3.14 1.40
CA LYS A 149 -17.80 -3.23 1.90
C LYS A 149 -17.51 -4.60 2.51
N GLU A 150 -18.43 -5.13 3.30
CA GLU A 150 -18.32 -6.47 3.88
C GLU A 150 -18.28 -7.55 2.79
N ARG A 151 -19.08 -7.42 1.73
CA ARG A 151 -19.06 -8.32 0.58
C ARG A 151 -17.72 -8.32 -0.16
N VAL A 152 -17.08 -7.16 -0.32
CA VAL A 152 -15.75 -7.03 -0.94
C VAL A 152 -14.64 -7.55 -0.02
N LEU A 153 -14.71 -7.27 1.29
CA LEU A 153 -13.68 -7.67 2.25
C LEU A 153 -13.68 -9.17 2.56
N ARG A 154 -14.85 -9.81 2.63
CA ARG A 154 -14.96 -11.22 3.02
C ARG A 154 -14.05 -12.17 2.22
N PRO A 155 -14.03 -12.16 0.86
CA PRO A 155 -13.15 -13.05 0.11
C PRO A 155 -11.66 -12.78 0.36
N LEU A 156 -11.26 -11.51 0.57
CA LEU A 156 -9.88 -11.18 0.95
C LEU A 156 -9.55 -11.78 2.31
N LEU A 157 -10.36 -11.52 3.34
CA LEU A 157 -10.10 -11.97 4.70
C LEU A 157 -10.00 -13.49 4.80
N VAL A 158 -10.90 -14.22 4.13
CA VAL A 158 -10.88 -15.69 4.10
C VAL A 158 -9.66 -16.24 3.33
N GLY A 159 -9.15 -15.52 2.34
CA GLY A 159 -8.03 -15.97 1.50
C GLY A 159 -6.63 -15.61 2.02
N LEU A 160 -6.54 -14.95 3.18
CA LEU A 160 -5.29 -14.42 3.74
C LEU A 160 -4.99 -15.02 5.11
N ASN A 161 -3.70 -15.23 5.37
CA ASN A 161 -3.23 -15.71 6.67
C ASN A 161 -3.14 -14.56 7.70
N PRO A 162 -2.98 -14.84 9.01
CA PRO A 162 -3.06 -13.79 10.03
C PRO A 162 -2.09 -12.59 9.83
N PRO A 163 -0.80 -12.78 9.49
CA PRO A 163 0.09 -11.66 9.15
C PRO A 163 -0.40 -10.85 7.95
N GLN A 164 -0.94 -11.50 6.92
CA GLN A 164 -1.48 -10.82 5.74
C GLN A 164 -2.74 -10.01 6.07
N VAL A 165 -3.65 -10.55 6.90
CA VAL A 165 -4.85 -9.83 7.36
C VAL A 165 -4.45 -8.58 8.16
N LYS A 166 -3.44 -8.67 9.04
CA LYS A 166 -2.87 -7.50 9.73
C LYS A 166 -2.44 -6.42 8.76
N TRP A 167 -1.65 -6.78 7.75
CA TRP A 167 -1.11 -5.81 6.80
C TRP A 167 -2.19 -5.22 5.90
N LEU A 168 -3.16 -6.02 5.46
CA LEU A 168 -4.31 -5.53 4.72
C LEU A 168 -5.09 -4.50 5.54
N VAL A 169 -5.38 -4.79 6.82
CA VAL A 169 -6.03 -3.84 7.73
C VAL A 169 -5.23 -2.55 7.87
N SER A 170 -3.92 -2.66 8.05
CA SER A 170 -3.04 -1.49 8.13
C SER A 170 -3.03 -0.64 6.84
N VAL A 171 -3.13 -1.27 5.66
CA VAL A 171 -3.30 -0.57 4.37
C VAL A 171 -4.64 0.16 4.32
N ILE A 172 -5.74 -0.51 4.67
CA ILE A 172 -7.09 0.08 4.67
C ILE A 172 -7.17 1.25 5.66
N MET A 173 -6.58 1.11 6.84
CA MET A 173 -6.49 2.18 7.84
C MET A 173 -5.51 3.28 7.44
N LYS A 174 -4.71 3.09 6.40
CA LYS A 174 -3.60 3.96 5.98
C LYS A 174 -2.56 4.19 7.10
N GLU A 175 -2.35 3.19 7.96
CA GLU A 175 -1.42 3.22 9.10
C GLU A 175 -0.51 1.96 9.15
N LEU A 176 0.57 1.94 8.36
CA LEU A 176 1.50 0.79 8.35
C LEU A 176 2.56 0.79 9.46
N LYS A 177 2.95 1.97 9.97
CA LYS A 177 3.97 2.12 11.03
C LYS A 177 5.31 1.41 10.72
N LEU A 178 5.73 1.38 9.45
CA LEU A 178 6.96 0.71 9.00
C LEU A 178 8.26 1.36 9.50
N GLY A 179 8.22 2.57 10.06
CA GLY A 179 9.38 3.30 10.58
C GLY A 179 10.43 3.71 9.53
N ILE A 180 10.14 3.54 8.24
CA ILE A 180 10.86 4.16 7.13
C ILE A 180 10.14 5.48 6.77
N SER A 181 10.90 6.51 6.41
CA SER A 181 10.30 7.81 6.07
C SER A 181 9.68 7.79 4.67
N GLU A 182 8.62 8.57 4.50
CA GLU A 182 7.93 8.78 3.22
C GLU A 182 8.90 9.27 2.15
N LYS A 183 9.75 10.25 2.50
CA LYS A 183 10.82 10.75 1.63
C LYS A 183 11.74 9.64 1.12
N ALA A 184 12.04 8.63 1.93
CA ALA A 184 12.90 7.53 1.51
C ALA A 184 12.19 6.58 0.54
N ILE A 185 10.90 6.33 0.75
CA ILE A 185 10.10 5.50 -0.17
C ILE A 185 9.86 6.25 -1.50
N LEU A 186 9.56 7.55 -1.47
CA LEU A 186 9.41 8.37 -2.67
C LEU A 186 10.72 8.49 -3.46
N TYR A 187 11.86 8.62 -2.77
CA TYR A 187 13.17 8.58 -3.43
C TYR A 187 13.39 7.25 -4.16
N ASP A 188 12.96 6.14 -3.57
CA ASP A 188 13.03 4.81 -4.16
C ASP A 188 12.11 4.69 -5.39
N PHE A 189 10.89 5.23 -5.32
CA PHE A 189 9.93 5.30 -6.43
C PHE A 189 10.48 6.08 -7.63
N HIS A 190 11.11 7.23 -7.38
CA HIS A 190 11.68 8.05 -8.46
C HIS A 190 12.81 7.38 -9.24
N LYS A 191 13.40 6.28 -8.73
CA LYS A 191 14.38 5.50 -9.48
C LYS A 191 13.76 4.66 -10.58
N VAL A 192 12.47 4.30 -10.46
CA VAL A 192 11.75 3.44 -11.41
C VAL A 192 10.72 4.18 -12.25
N THR A 193 10.26 5.34 -11.81
CA THR A 193 9.51 6.23 -12.71
C THR A 193 10.47 6.91 -13.66
N PRO A 194 10.18 6.96 -14.97
CA PRO A 194 10.91 7.83 -15.89
C PRO A 194 10.99 9.24 -15.29
N ARG A 195 12.19 9.84 -15.27
CA ARG A 195 12.25 11.29 -15.03
C ARG A 195 11.37 11.93 -16.08
N PRO A 196 10.48 12.87 -15.72
CA PRO A 196 9.89 13.74 -16.72
C PRO A 196 11.07 14.30 -17.50
N SER A 197 11.12 14.02 -18.79
CA SER A 197 12.03 14.72 -19.69
C SER A 197 11.61 16.17 -19.59
N VAL A 198 12.29 16.92 -18.72
CA VAL A 198 12.27 18.37 -18.78
C VAL A 198 12.88 18.64 -20.14
N THR A 199 12.02 18.80 -21.15
CA THR A 199 12.39 19.54 -22.34
C THR A 199 12.66 20.92 -21.79
N VAL A 200 13.93 21.17 -21.46
CA VAL A 200 14.45 22.52 -21.42
C VAL A 200 14.15 23.01 -22.82
N ARG A 201 13.03 23.71 -23.01
CA ARG A 201 12.92 24.63 -24.13
C ARG A 201 14.14 25.51 -23.94
N ASN A 202 15.09 25.40 -24.87
CA ASN A 202 16.18 26.34 -24.96
C ASN A 202 15.54 27.73 -24.89
N ASN A 203 15.63 28.38 -23.75
CA ASN A 203 15.42 29.80 -23.66
C ASN A 203 16.64 30.37 -24.36
N ASP A 204 16.53 30.54 -25.67
CA ASP A 204 17.35 31.50 -26.37
C ASP A 204 17.15 32.83 -25.62
N HIS A 205 18.22 33.33 -25.01
CA HIS A 205 18.24 34.53 -24.19
C HIS A 205 18.01 35.83 -25.00
N ARG A 206 17.31 35.75 -26.15
CA ARG A 206 17.16 36.85 -27.12
C ARG A 206 15.72 37.33 -27.37
N ASP A 207 14.75 36.80 -26.64
CA ASP A 207 13.33 37.18 -26.82
C ASP A 207 12.80 38.14 -25.73
N TRP A 208 13.67 38.71 -24.90
CA TRP A 208 13.30 39.70 -23.88
C TRP A 208 13.93 41.08 -24.12
N GLU A 209 13.94 41.55 -25.37
CA GLU A 209 14.22 42.96 -25.65
C GLU A 209 12.95 43.62 -26.22
N PRO A 210 12.41 44.65 -25.56
CA PRO A 210 11.35 45.47 -26.12
C PRO A 210 11.80 46.08 -27.46
N GLU A 211 10.91 46.07 -28.44
CA GLU A 211 11.17 46.50 -29.83
C GLU A 211 11.72 47.95 -29.93
N SER A 212 11.47 48.76 -28.90
CA SER A 212 11.98 50.13 -28.72
C SER A 212 13.50 50.24 -28.57
N TRP A 213 14.24 49.14 -28.39
CA TRP A 213 15.71 49.15 -28.30
C TRP A 213 16.41 48.67 -29.58
N ARG A 214 15.65 48.25 -30.61
CA ARG A 214 16.21 47.79 -31.90
C ARG A 214 16.40 48.90 -32.93
N THR A 215 15.69 50.02 -32.80
CA THR A 215 15.82 51.18 -33.69
C THR A 215 16.54 52.29 -32.94
N GLY A 216 17.85 52.42 -33.17
CA GLY A 216 18.66 53.48 -32.60
C GLY A 216 18.31 54.85 -33.17
N GLU A 217 17.22 55.45 -32.73
CA GLU A 217 16.94 56.87 -32.93
C GLU A 217 17.32 57.64 -31.66
N PRO A 218 18.33 58.54 -31.71
CA PRO A 218 18.58 59.49 -30.64
C PRO A 218 17.56 60.64 -30.70
N GLY A 219 17.12 61.12 -29.53
CA GLY A 219 16.38 62.38 -29.41
C GLY A 219 17.25 63.61 -29.67
#